data_AF-J9XQ98-F1
#
_entry.id   AF-J9XQ98-F1
#
_cell.length_a   1.000
_cell.length_b   1.000
_cell.length_c   1.000
_cell.angle_alpha   90.00
_cell.angle_beta   90.00
_cell.angle_gamma   90.00
#
_symmetry.space_group_name_H-M   'P 1'
#
loop_
_entity.id
_entity.type
_entity.pdbx_description
1 polymer ?
#
loop_
_entity_poly.entity_id
_entity_poly.type
_entity_poly.pdbx_seq_one_letter_code
_entity_poly.pdbx_strand_id
1 'polypeptide(L)'
;MRFNNNLFLLASFLGAATAFRRTCRPATAKDGTGFYTMTKSDQWDTIAADFCVSVEELAGMNPRDFGKPGDVFKVPCKVRKRDCARIANSAYGYYTVANGDNLQAIGNDFCSDVDTIKWLNPDIKSDSVAPGKVVKVFCNWN
;
A
#
# COMPACT_ATOMS: atom_id res chain seq x y z
N MET A 1 13.44 -32.40 15.16
CA MET A 1 11.96 -32.35 15.31
C MET A 1 11.47 -30.98 14.85
N ARG A 2 10.53 -30.97 13.88
CA ARG A 2 9.51 -29.93 13.58
C ARG A 2 10.03 -28.57 13.06
N PHE A 3 10.14 -28.41 11.73
CA PHE A 3 9.19 -27.78 10.77
C PHE A 3 9.04 -26.25 10.99
N ASN A 4 9.25 -25.39 9.99
CA ASN A 4 8.27 -25.20 8.92
C ASN A 4 8.84 -24.65 7.60
N ASN A 5 8.37 -25.29 6.52
CA ASN A 5 8.33 -24.81 5.14
C ASN A 5 7.62 -23.46 5.05
N ASN A 6 8.27 -22.44 4.48
CA ASN A 6 7.59 -21.33 3.80
C ASN A 6 7.92 -21.32 2.29
N LEU A 7 7.99 -22.52 1.70
CA LEU A 7 8.14 -22.72 0.26
C LEU A 7 6.83 -23.24 -0.36
N PHE A 8 5.70 -22.56 -0.15
CA PHE A 8 4.43 -22.76 -0.87
C PHE A 8 3.64 -21.46 -0.69
N LEU A 9 3.41 -20.62 -1.70
CA LEU A 9 2.72 -20.90 -2.95
C LEU A 9 3.29 -19.99 -4.05
N LEU A 10 4.09 -20.56 -4.96
CA LEU A 10 4.19 -20.05 -6.31
C LEU A 10 2.83 -20.31 -6.97
N ALA A 11 1.85 -19.43 -6.74
CA ALA A 11 0.86 -19.21 -7.76
C ALA A 11 1.65 -18.60 -8.92
N SER A 12 1.92 -19.40 -9.95
CA SER A 12 2.48 -18.95 -11.21
C SER A 12 1.50 -17.95 -11.86
N PHE A 13 1.50 -16.71 -11.35
CA PHE A 13 0.99 -15.56 -12.06
C PHE A 13 2.11 -15.12 -12.99
N LEU A 14 2.10 -15.60 -14.23
CA LEU A 14 3.03 -15.20 -15.31
C LEU A 14 2.93 -13.68 -15.69
N GLY A 15 2.45 -12.84 -14.78
CA GLY A 15 2.33 -11.39 -14.93
C GLY A 15 2.17 -10.63 -13.60
N ALA A 16 2.55 -11.22 -12.45
CA ALA A 16 2.57 -10.50 -11.18
C ALA A 16 4.00 -10.14 -10.78
N ALA A 17 4.23 -8.85 -10.54
CA ALA A 17 5.47 -8.33 -9.99
C ALA A 17 5.25 -7.87 -8.54
N THR A 18 6.30 -7.90 -7.72
CA THR A 18 6.28 -7.25 -6.40
C THR A 18 6.20 -5.75 -6.62
N ALA A 19 5.17 -5.10 -6.08
CA ALA A 19 5.10 -3.65 -6.04
C ALA A 19 6.08 -3.12 -4.97
N PHE A 20 6.73 -1.99 -5.21
CA PHE A 20 7.60 -1.34 -4.22
C PHE A 20 6.97 -0.02 -3.77
N ARG A 21 6.69 0.11 -2.46
CA ARG A 21 6.08 1.33 -1.94
C ARG A 21 7.14 2.35 -1.52
N ARG A 22 6.91 3.63 -1.82
CA ARG A 22 7.72 4.74 -1.30
C ARG A 22 7.75 4.76 0.22
N THR A 23 8.94 5.02 0.75
CA THR A 23 9.15 5.26 2.18
C THR A 23 9.27 6.76 2.46
N CYS A 24 8.88 7.17 3.65
CA CYS A 24 9.04 8.54 4.14
C CYS A 24 10.00 8.58 5.32
N ARG A 25 10.58 9.76 5.58
CA ARG A 25 11.29 10.06 6.83
C ARG A 25 10.29 10.62 7.84
N PRO A 26 10.00 9.92 8.95
CA PRO A 26 9.05 10.43 9.94
C PRO A 26 9.45 11.81 10.49
N ALA A 27 8.46 12.66 10.72
CA ALA A 27 8.70 13.92 11.43
C ALA A 27 8.99 13.65 12.91
N THR A 28 9.69 14.57 13.57
CA THR A 28 9.94 14.49 15.02
C THR A 28 8.63 14.60 15.81
N ALA A 29 7.69 15.41 15.31
CA ALA A 29 6.33 15.46 15.81
C ALA A 29 5.62 14.14 15.46
N LYS A 30 5.01 13.48 16.46
CA LYS A 30 4.28 12.21 16.27
C LYS A 30 2.83 12.45 15.80
N ASP A 31 2.65 13.29 14.79
CA ASP A 31 1.34 13.64 14.22
C ASP A 31 0.94 12.72 13.04
N GLY A 32 1.71 11.67 12.78
CA GLY A 32 1.47 10.73 11.67
C GLY A 32 1.96 11.25 10.31
N THR A 33 2.76 12.30 10.30
CA THR A 33 3.34 12.89 9.09
C THR A 33 4.86 12.75 9.05
N GLY A 34 5.42 13.04 7.88
CA GLY A 34 6.85 12.98 7.63
C GLY A 34 7.19 13.66 6.32
N PHE A 35 8.39 13.39 5.82
CA PHE A 35 8.94 14.04 4.66
C PHE A 35 9.33 13.02 3.60
N TYR A 36 9.08 13.39 2.35
CA TYR A 36 9.52 12.65 1.18
C TYR A 36 10.27 13.60 0.24
N THR A 37 11.30 13.06 -0.43
CA THR A 37 12.12 13.81 -1.39
C THR A 37 11.79 13.34 -2.80
N MET A 38 11.31 14.25 -3.64
CA MET A 38 10.92 13.94 -5.02
C MET A 38 12.11 13.49 -5.85
N THR A 39 11.95 12.42 -6.62
CA THR A 39 12.93 11.95 -7.60
C THR A 39 12.60 12.41 -9.01
N LYS A 40 13.50 12.18 -9.97
CA LYS A 40 13.30 12.55 -11.38
C LYS A 40 12.19 11.76 -12.08
N SER A 41 11.85 10.58 -11.59
CA SER A 41 10.81 9.71 -12.18
C SER A 41 9.45 9.85 -11.51
N ASP A 42 9.31 10.75 -10.54
CA ASP A 42 8.10 10.86 -9.74
C ASP A 42 7.03 11.67 -10.46
N GLN A 43 5.80 11.20 -10.35
CA GLN A 43 4.60 11.92 -10.76
C GLN A 43 3.71 12.13 -9.54
N TRP A 44 3.05 13.28 -9.46
CA TRP A 44 2.25 13.69 -8.28
C TRP A 44 1.14 12.70 -7.93
N ASP A 45 0.47 12.16 -8.93
CA ASP A 45 -0.57 11.13 -8.78
C ASP A 45 -0.01 9.83 -8.19
N THR A 46 1.16 9.37 -8.65
CA THR A 46 1.81 8.18 -8.10
C THR A 46 2.28 8.39 -6.66
N ILE A 47 2.85 9.55 -6.34
CA ILE A 47 3.25 9.89 -4.97
C ILE A 47 2.02 9.89 -4.05
N ALA A 48 0.95 10.57 -4.44
CA ALA A 48 -0.27 10.68 -3.65
C ALA A 48 -0.85 9.29 -3.35
N ALA A 49 -0.93 8.45 -4.39
CA ALA A 49 -1.35 7.06 -4.28
C ALA A 49 -0.49 6.25 -3.28
N ASP A 50 0.84 6.34 -3.36
CA ASP A 50 1.76 5.60 -2.49
C ASP A 50 1.59 5.97 -1.00
N PHE A 51 1.17 7.21 -0.73
CA PHE A 51 0.90 7.71 0.62
C PHE A 51 -0.57 7.60 1.06
N CYS A 52 -1.45 7.03 0.23
CA CYS A 52 -2.90 6.90 0.45
C CYS A 52 -3.64 8.23 0.63
N VAL A 53 -3.34 9.21 -0.22
CA VAL A 53 -4.05 10.49 -0.29
C VAL A 53 -4.35 10.84 -1.74
N SER A 54 -5.32 11.71 -1.95
CA SER A 54 -5.54 12.34 -3.25
C SER A 54 -4.45 13.37 -3.56
N VAL A 55 -4.31 13.73 -4.84
CA VAL A 55 -3.40 14.81 -5.27
C VAL A 55 -3.79 16.13 -4.61
N GLU A 56 -5.09 16.38 -4.43
CA GLU A 56 -5.60 17.60 -3.78
C GLU A 56 -5.21 17.65 -2.30
N GLU A 57 -5.39 16.55 -1.55
CA GLU A 57 -4.96 16.48 -0.15
C GLU A 57 -3.44 16.64 -0.02
N LEU A 58 -2.66 15.98 -0.88
CA LEU A 58 -1.22 16.11 -0.88
C LEU A 58 -0.78 17.55 -1.20
N ALA A 59 -1.43 18.20 -2.16
CA ALA A 59 -1.20 19.61 -2.47
C ALA A 59 -1.64 20.52 -1.31
N GLY A 60 -2.72 20.21 -0.60
CA GLY A 60 -3.18 20.96 0.56
C GLY A 60 -2.24 20.86 1.77
N MET A 61 -1.45 19.79 1.87
CA MET A 61 -0.42 19.62 2.90
C MET A 61 0.86 20.42 2.64
N ASN A 62 1.03 20.98 1.42
CA ASN A 62 2.29 21.53 0.94
C ASN A 62 2.12 22.90 0.26
N PRO A 63 3.16 23.73 0.22
CA PRO A 63 3.16 24.94 -0.60
C PRO A 63 2.95 24.64 -2.10
N ARG A 64 2.50 25.64 -2.87
CA ARG A 64 2.12 25.48 -4.28
C ARG A 64 3.30 25.36 -5.26
N ASP A 65 4.52 25.67 -4.84
CA ASP A 65 5.72 25.74 -5.67
C ASP A 65 6.54 24.44 -5.70
N PHE A 66 6.01 23.35 -5.12
CA PHE A 66 6.58 22.00 -5.14
C PHE A 66 6.28 21.24 -6.45
N GLY A 67 7.10 20.24 -6.75
CA GLY A 67 6.91 19.30 -7.86
C GLY A 67 8.12 19.10 -8.75
N LYS A 68 9.29 19.57 -8.32
CA LYS A 68 10.57 19.40 -9.02
C LYS A 68 11.40 18.31 -8.32
N PRO A 69 12.24 17.59 -9.07
CA PRO A 69 13.17 16.64 -8.45
C PRO A 69 14.08 17.33 -7.42
N GLY A 70 14.22 16.72 -6.25
CA GLY A 70 14.96 17.26 -5.10
C GLY A 70 14.10 18.00 -4.08
N ASP A 71 12.86 18.36 -4.44
CA ASP A 71 11.96 19.00 -3.49
C ASP A 71 11.65 18.08 -2.31
N VAL A 72 11.59 18.64 -1.10
CA VAL A 72 11.26 17.92 0.14
C VAL A 72 9.92 18.39 0.68
N PHE A 73 8.89 17.54 0.62
CA PHE A 73 7.54 17.91 0.98
C PHE A 73 6.95 17.00 2.06
N LYS A 74 5.93 17.52 2.75
CA LYS A 74 5.20 16.85 3.83
C LYS A 74 4.25 15.81 3.25
N VAL A 75 4.25 14.61 3.84
CA VAL A 75 3.37 13.50 3.48
C VAL A 75 2.80 12.85 4.74
N PRO A 76 1.65 12.15 4.65
CA PRO A 76 1.28 11.16 5.65
C PRO A 76 2.38 10.10 5.72
N CYS A 77 2.95 9.89 6.89
CA CYS A 77 4.08 9.00 7.07
C CYS A 77 3.72 7.86 8.02
N LYS A 78 3.10 6.84 7.44
CA LYS A 78 2.69 5.62 8.13
C LYS A 78 3.52 4.46 7.61
N VAL A 79 4.13 3.71 8.52
CA VAL A 79 4.79 2.45 8.16
C VAL A 79 3.72 1.45 7.75
N ARG A 80 3.79 0.98 6.51
CA ARG A 80 2.95 -0.08 5.97
C ARG A 80 3.83 -1.28 5.71
N LYS A 81 3.47 -2.42 6.29
CA LYS A 81 4.34 -3.62 6.28
C LYS A 81 3.92 -4.65 5.24
N ARG A 82 2.72 -4.51 4.68
CA ARG A 82 2.16 -5.45 3.71
C ARG A 82 2.43 -4.93 2.29
N ASP A 83 2.89 -5.86 1.46
CA ASP A 83 3.03 -5.67 0.02
C ASP A 83 2.07 -6.57 -0.74
N CYS A 84 1.88 -6.25 -2.01
CA CYS A 84 1.00 -6.97 -2.92
C CYS A 84 1.78 -7.52 -4.12
N ALA A 85 1.29 -8.65 -4.63
CA ALA A 85 1.60 -9.11 -5.97
C ALA A 85 0.72 -8.32 -6.95
N ARG A 86 1.30 -7.37 -7.68
CA ARG A 86 0.57 -6.46 -8.56
C ARG A 86 -0.02 -7.18 -9.76
N ILE A 87 -1.24 -6.85 -10.14
CA ILE A 87 -1.84 -7.30 -11.40
C ILE A 87 -1.44 -6.31 -12.50
N ALA A 88 -0.81 -6.81 -13.57
CA ALA A 88 -0.41 -5.98 -14.71
C ALA A 88 -1.61 -5.20 -15.29
N ASN A 89 -1.37 -3.93 -15.65
CA ASN A 89 -2.38 -3.02 -16.21
C ASN A 89 -3.64 -2.85 -15.32
N SER A 90 -3.47 -2.95 -13.99
CA SER A 90 -4.52 -2.78 -13.01
C SER A 90 -4.08 -1.88 -11.86
N ALA A 91 -5.06 -1.29 -11.17
CA ALA A 91 -4.88 -0.63 -9.88
C ALA A 91 -4.89 -1.61 -8.70
N TYR A 92 -5.07 -2.91 -8.97
CA TYR A 92 -5.25 -3.95 -7.96
C TYR A 92 -4.08 -4.94 -7.94
N GLY A 93 -4.00 -5.66 -6.83
CA GLY A 93 -3.04 -6.73 -6.60
C GLY A 93 -3.62 -7.79 -5.68
N TYR A 94 -2.81 -8.81 -5.41
CA TYR A 94 -3.13 -9.87 -4.46
C TYR A 94 -2.24 -9.78 -3.24
N TYR A 95 -2.83 -10.00 -2.07
CA TYR A 95 -2.12 -10.14 -0.81
C TYR A 95 -2.49 -11.47 -0.17
N THR A 96 -1.50 -12.21 0.32
CA THR A 96 -1.74 -13.42 1.12
C THR A 96 -1.78 -13.04 2.59
N VAL A 97 -2.92 -13.24 3.21
CA VAL A 97 -3.20 -12.89 4.61
C VAL A 97 -2.23 -13.60 5.54
N ALA A 98 -1.56 -12.83 6.41
CA ALA A 98 -0.63 -13.36 7.39
C ALA A 98 -1.31 -13.66 8.73
N ASN A 99 -0.64 -14.43 9.59
CA ASN A 99 -1.12 -14.68 10.96
C ASN A 99 -1.29 -13.36 11.73
N GLY A 100 -2.45 -13.16 12.34
CA GLY A 100 -2.78 -11.97 13.13
C GLY A 100 -3.28 -10.78 12.30
N ASP A 101 -3.46 -10.93 10.99
CA ASP A 101 -4.12 -9.91 10.17
C ASP A 101 -5.63 -9.86 10.42
N ASN A 102 -6.20 -8.66 10.21
CA ASN A 102 -7.63 -8.44 10.06
C ASN A 102 -7.88 -7.48 8.88
N LEU A 103 -9.12 -7.38 8.42
CA LEU A 103 -9.43 -6.57 7.23
C LEU A 103 -9.12 -5.08 7.44
N GLN A 104 -9.26 -4.56 8.65
CA GLN A 104 -8.97 -3.15 8.94
C GLN A 104 -7.47 -2.85 8.78
N ALA A 105 -6.61 -3.68 9.35
CA ALA A 105 -5.17 -3.51 9.26
C ALA A 105 -4.66 -3.74 7.84
N ILE A 106 -5.28 -4.67 7.08
CA ILE A 106 -5.02 -4.84 5.65
C ILE A 106 -5.41 -3.57 4.90
N GLY A 107 -6.63 -3.07 5.07
CA GLY A 107 -7.12 -1.88 4.39
C GLY A 107 -6.24 -0.65 4.61
N ASN A 108 -5.85 -0.40 5.86
CA ASN A 108 -4.94 0.69 6.20
C ASN A 108 -3.60 0.62 5.43
N ASP A 109 -3.09 -0.58 5.19
CA ASP A 109 -1.87 -0.82 4.43
C ASP A 109 -2.10 -0.83 2.92
N PHE A 110 -3.33 -0.92 2.42
CA PHE A 110 -3.65 -0.93 0.99
C PHE A 110 -4.53 0.26 0.56
N CYS A 111 -4.56 1.35 1.34
CA CYS A 111 -5.34 2.57 1.04
C CYS A 111 -6.85 2.30 0.84
N SER A 112 -7.44 1.43 1.66
CA SER A 112 -8.84 1.03 1.54
C SER A 112 -9.49 0.85 2.91
N ASP A 113 -10.81 0.94 2.95
CA ASP A 113 -11.59 0.52 4.10
C ASP A 113 -12.03 -0.96 4.00
N VAL A 114 -12.66 -1.46 5.07
CA VAL A 114 -13.12 -2.86 5.15
C VAL A 114 -14.18 -3.15 4.09
N ASP A 115 -15.08 -2.20 3.82
CA ASP A 115 -16.18 -2.38 2.87
C ASP A 115 -15.66 -2.47 1.44
N THR A 116 -14.68 -1.65 1.07
CA THR A 116 -13.98 -1.72 -0.22
C THR A 116 -13.28 -3.06 -0.38
N ILE A 117 -12.60 -3.57 0.66
CA ILE A 117 -11.97 -4.89 0.60
C ILE A 117 -13.02 -6.00 0.40
N LYS A 118 -14.14 -5.96 1.14
CA LYS A 118 -15.22 -6.95 0.98
C LYS A 118 -15.89 -6.86 -0.39
N TRP A 119 -16.05 -5.66 -0.93
CA TRP A 119 -16.57 -5.46 -2.27
C TRP A 119 -15.66 -6.09 -3.33
N LEU A 120 -14.33 -5.94 -3.18
CA LEU A 120 -13.34 -6.59 -4.06
C LEU A 120 -13.28 -8.12 -3.88
N ASN A 121 -13.72 -8.64 -2.73
CA ASN A 121 -13.63 -10.05 -2.34
C ASN A 121 -15.00 -10.54 -1.83
N PRO A 122 -15.98 -10.76 -2.74
CA PRO A 122 -17.37 -11.00 -2.36
C PRO A 122 -17.59 -12.29 -1.55
N ASP A 123 -16.61 -13.19 -1.49
CA ASP A 123 -16.59 -14.40 -0.68
C ASP A 123 -16.19 -14.16 0.79
N ILE A 124 -15.73 -12.96 1.15
CA ILE A 124 -15.43 -12.55 2.52
C ILE A 124 -16.65 -11.84 3.13
N LYS A 125 -17.29 -12.48 4.10
CA LYS A 125 -18.49 -11.94 4.78
C LYS A 125 -18.22 -11.37 6.17
N SER A 126 -17.15 -11.81 6.82
CA SER A 126 -16.77 -11.36 8.18
C SER A 126 -15.60 -10.37 8.14
N ASP A 127 -15.39 -9.64 9.23
CA ASP A 127 -14.22 -8.75 9.39
C ASP A 127 -12.92 -9.50 9.71
N SER A 128 -13.05 -10.78 10.08
CA SER A 128 -11.93 -11.70 10.24
C SER A 128 -11.64 -12.42 8.93
N VAL A 129 -10.36 -12.64 8.66
CA VAL A 129 -9.89 -13.35 7.47
C VAL A 129 -8.84 -14.39 7.88
N ALA A 130 -8.96 -15.60 7.35
CA ALA A 130 -8.08 -16.70 7.71
C ALA A 130 -6.67 -16.48 7.13
N PRO A 131 -5.61 -16.77 7.89
CA PRO A 131 -4.24 -16.80 7.37
C PRO A 131 -4.12 -17.73 6.16
N GLY A 132 -3.31 -17.34 5.18
CA GLY A 132 -3.15 -18.06 3.91
C GLY A 132 -4.22 -17.75 2.87
N LYS A 133 -5.34 -17.09 3.24
CA LYS A 133 -6.32 -16.62 2.25
C LYS A 133 -5.68 -15.55 1.35
N VAL A 134 -5.89 -15.67 0.05
CA VAL A 134 -5.48 -14.65 -0.92
C VAL A 134 -6.62 -13.66 -1.09
N VAL A 135 -6.34 -12.38 -0.92
CA VAL A 135 -7.30 -11.28 -1.04
C VAL A 135 -6.87 -10.30 -2.11
N LYS A 136 -7.83 -9.83 -2.91
CA LYS A 136 -7.64 -8.74 -3.86
C LYS A 136 -7.68 -7.41 -3.11
N VAL A 137 -6.69 -6.56 -3.36
CA VAL A 137 -6.50 -5.27 -2.69
C VAL A 137 -6.12 -4.20 -3.72
N PHE A 138 -6.24 -2.93 -3.37
CA PHE A 138 -5.58 -1.86 -4.13
C PHE A 138 -4.07 -2.03 -4.06
N CYS A 139 -3.38 -1.84 -5.19
CA CYS A 139 -1.95 -2.08 -5.38
C CYS A 139 -1.44 -1.19 -6.51
N ASN A 140 -1.65 0.12 -6.39
CA ASN A 140 -1.40 1.09 -7.44
C ASN A 140 0.02 1.69 -7.41
N TRP A 141 0.83 1.36 -6.41
CA TRP A 141 2.23 1.79 -6.28
C TRP A 141 3.20 0.96 -7.12
N ASN A 142 4.31 1.59 -7.52
CA ASN A 142 5.33 1.02 -8.41
C ASN A 142 6.62 0.67 -7.66
#